data_AF-A0A0V0Q4M0-F1
#
_entry.id   AF-A0A0V0Q4M0-F1
#
_cell.length_a   1.000
_cell.length_b   1.000
_cell.length_c   1.000
_cell.angle_alpha   90.00
_cell.angle_beta   90.00
_cell.angle_gamma   90.00
#
_symmetry.space_group_name_H-M   'P 1'
#
loop_
_entity.id
_entity.type
_entity.pdbx_description
1 polymer ?
#
loop_
_entity_poly.entity_id
_entity_poly.type
_entity_poly.pdbx_seq_one_letter_code
_entity_poly.pdbx_strand_id
1 'polypeptide(L)'
;MLQCIQAAGQKADARALYETANPELVLDSLLATGSRPVARARAMERRTQINTLYHEGLAQADTVVITLGLIEAWYDHEHGVYLNEVPPRPLLERAGKRFEFRRMDLGECRSLLDEMIVALTATRKRHIVLTVSPVPLQVTFSGGDAVTANAYSKAILRVVAEQVAQDHDCVDYFPSYEIVITAGLRAFGEDNVHVRPAIVSRIVAHMLSHYLED
;
A
#
# COMPACT_ATOMS: atom_id res chain seq x y z
N MET A 1 2.97 -3.24 -0.92
CA MET A 1 2.72 -4.57 -0.30
C MET A 1 3.80 -5.59 -0.65
N LEU A 2 4.12 -5.82 -1.92
CA LEU A 2 5.17 -6.78 -2.34
C LEU A 2 6.46 -6.68 -1.51
N GLN A 3 7.02 -5.47 -1.36
CA GLN A 3 8.23 -5.24 -0.55
C GLN A 3 8.08 -5.70 0.91
N CYS A 4 6.91 -5.51 1.52
CA CYS A 4 6.65 -5.97 2.89
C CYS A 4 6.59 -7.49 2.97
N ILE A 5 6.00 -8.14 1.97
CA ILE A 5 5.92 -9.61 1.87
C ILE A 5 7.32 -10.20 1.67
N GLN A 6 8.13 -9.61 0.80
CA GLN A 6 9.52 -10.04 0.57
C GLN A 6 10.41 -9.82 1.79
N ALA A 7 10.19 -8.72 2.53
CA ALA A 7 10.93 -8.43 3.76
C ALA A 7 10.46 -9.27 4.96
N ALA A 8 9.29 -9.89 4.90
CA ALA A 8 8.77 -10.72 5.99
C ALA A 8 9.73 -11.88 6.28
N GLY A 9 10.15 -12.01 7.54
CA GLY A 9 11.12 -13.01 7.98
C GLY A 9 12.59 -12.62 7.77
N GLN A 10 12.86 -11.51 7.10
CA GLN A 10 14.21 -10.97 6.98
C GLN A 10 14.56 -10.07 8.17
N LYS A 11 15.86 -10.00 8.49
CA LYS A 11 16.36 -9.08 9.52
C LYS A 11 16.07 -7.64 9.10
N ALA A 12 15.52 -6.86 10.02
CA ALA A 12 15.28 -5.44 9.79
C ALA A 12 16.59 -4.72 9.42
N ASP A 13 16.54 -3.91 8.37
CA ASP A 13 17.64 -3.08 7.91
C ASP A 13 17.34 -1.59 8.12
N ALA A 14 18.33 -0.73 7.83
CA ALA A 14 18.23 0.71 8.00
C ALA A 14 17.91 1.48 6.71
N ARG A 15 17.54 0.79 5.62
CA ARG A 15 17.22 1.44 4.33
C ARG A 15 16.06 2.40 4.49
N ALA A 16 16.11 3.56 3.85
CA ALA A 16 15.11 4.62 3.96
C ALA A 16 14.84 5.13 5.40
N LEU A 17 15.81 4.96 6.31
CA LEU A 17 15.91 5.77 7.54
C LEU A 17 16.74 7.01 7.24
N TYR A 18 16.08 8.17 7.20
CA TYR A 18 16.72 9.43 6.84
C TYR A 18 16.99 10.29 8.07
N GLU A 19 18.17 10.91 8.11
CA GLU A 19 18.54 11.84 9.17
C GLU A 19 17.68 13.10 9.13
N THR A 20 17.36 13.61 10.31
CA THR A 20 16.64 14.86 10.48
C THR A 20 17.59 16.00 10.86
N ALA A 21 17.04 17.20 11.10
CA ALA A 21 17.81 18.30 11.67
C ALA A 21 18.34 17.97 13.09
N ASN A 22 17.67 17.08 13.82
CA ASN A 22 18.21 16.50 15.05
C ASN A 22 18.96 15.18 14.70
N PRO A 23 20.28 15.11 14.88
CA PRO A 23 21.07 13.92 14.51
C PRO A 23 20.73 12.66 15.34
N GLU A 24 20.05 12.81 16.47
CA GLU A 24 19.59 11.68 17.29
C GLU A 24 18.32 11.03 16.73
N LEU A 25 17.61 11.71 15.83
CA LEU A 25 16.32 11.28 15.29
C LEU A 25 16.40 10.96 13.80
N VAL A 26 15.63 9.95 13.40
CA VAL A 26 15.47 9.52 12.01
C VAL A 26 13.99 9.52 11.61
N LEU A 27 13.74 9.82 10.33
CA LEU A 27 12.46 9.64 9.67
C LEU A 27 12.46 8.29 8.94
N ASP A 28 11.39 7.52 9.09
CA ASP A 28 11.24 6.21 8.44
C ASP A 28 10.23 6.31 7.30
N SER A 29 10.71 6.51 6.07
CA SER A 29 9.83 6.64 4.91
C SER A 29 9.24 5.31 4.39
N LEU A 30 9.52 4.19 5.06
CA LEU A 30 8.83 2.92 4.81
C LEU A 30 7.58 2.75 5.67
N LEU A 31 7.33 3.63 6.64
CA LEU A 31 6.14 3.55 7.49
C LEU A 31 5.24 4.76 7.23
N ALA A 32 3.92 4.56 7.16
CA ALA A 32 2.94 5.65 7.04
C ALA A 32 2.87 6.56 8.29
N THR A 33 3.59 6.21 9.36
CA THR A 33 3.84 7.10 10.51
C THR A 33 5.15 7.87 10.37
N GLY A 34 5.82 7.74 9.22
CA GLY A 34 7.17 8.18 8.92
C GLY A 34 7.40 9.67 9.03
N SER A 35 6.33 10.47 9.09
CA SER A 35 6.37 11.92 9.35
C SER A 35 6.75 12.29 10.79
N ARG A 36 6.79 11.34 11.73
CA ARG A 36 7.21 11.57 13.12
C ARG A 36 8.60 10.98 13.38
N PRO A 37 9.66 11.80 13.48
CA PRO A 37 11.01 11.32 13.78
C PRO A 37 11.07 10.58 15.12
N VAL A 38 11.89 9.53 15.19
CA VAL A 38 12.19 8.81 16.43
C VAL A 38 13.67 8.48 16.51
N ALA A 39 14.15 8.09 17.69
CA ALA A 39 15.52 7.60 17.83
C ALA A 39 15.77 6.40 16.90
N ARG A 40 16.97 6.31 16.31
CA ARG A 40 17.33 5.22 15.39
C ARG A 40 17.04 3.83 15.97
N ALA A 41 17.35 3.63 17.25
CA ALA A 41 17.05 2.38 17.95
C ALA A 41 15.55 2.05 17.94
N ARG A 42 14.70 3.05 18.17
CA ARG A 42 13.23 2.89 18.13
C ARG A 42 12.71 2.61 16.73
N ALA A 43 13.29 3.22 15.69
CA ALA A 43 12.93 2.92 14.30
C ALA A 43 13.23 1.45 13.95
N MET A 44 14.44 0.98 14.29
CA MET A 44 14.84 -0.42 14.07
C MET A 44 14.00 -1.41 14.87
N GLU A 45 13.64 -1.07 16.11
CA GLU A 45 12.75 -1.87 16.94
C GLU A 45 11.36 -2.01 16.30
N ARG A 46 10.76 -0.92 15.82
CA ARG A 46 9.47 -0.95 15.10
C ARG A 46 9.54 -1.82 13.84
N ARG A 47 10.60 -1.69 13.05
CA ARG A 47 10.79 -2.53 11.85
C ARG A 47 10.88 -4.00 12.19
N THR A 48 11.60 -4.34 13.26
CA THR A 48 11.68 -5.72 13.74
C THR A 48 10.30 -6.23 14.15
N GLN A 49 9.54 -5.46 14.94
CA GLN A 49 8.18 -5.81 15.35
C GLN A 49 7.24 -6.03 14.15
N ILE A 50 7.30 -5.15 13.15
CA ILE A 50 6.49 -5.25 11.93
C ILE A 50 6.90 -6.47 11.10
N ASN A 51 8.20 -6.70 10.89
CA ASN A 51 8.68 -7.86 10.12
C ASN A 51 8.27 -9.18 10.79
N THR A 52 8.34 -9.26 12.12
CA THR A 52 7.86 -10.42 12.89
C THR A 52 6.36 -10.60 12.71
N LEU A 53 5.56 -9.53 12.86
CA LEU A 53 4.11 -9.59 12.69
C LEU A 53 3.71 -10.08 11.29
N TYR A 54 4.34 -9.55 10.25
CA TYR A 54 4.10 -10.00 8.87
C TYR A 54 4.53 -11.45 8.67
N HIS A 55 5.69 -11.85 9.16
CA HIS A 55 6.19 -13.22 9.02
C HIS A 55 5.25 -14.24 9.68
N GLU A 56 4.90 -14.02 10.94
CA GLU A 56 4.04 -14.90 11.71
C GLU A 56 2.61 -14.91 11.17
N GLY A 57 2.06 -13.73 10.85
CA GLY A 57 0.72 -13.60 10.28
C GLY A 57 0.60 -14.28 8.93
N LEU A 58 1.55 -14.06 8.01
CA LEU A 58 1.55 -14.71 6.70
C LEU A 58 1.76 -16.22 6.81
N ALA A 59 2.57 -16.70 7.77
CA ALA A 59 2.77 -18.14 7.99
C ALA A 59 1.45 -18.86 8.35
N GLN A 60 0.56 -18.18 9.08
CA GLN A 60 -0.70 -18.75 9.57
C GLN A 60 -1.91 -18.42 8.67
N ALA A 61 -1.88 -17.34 7.91
CA ALA A 61 -3.02 -16.88 7.12
C ALA A 61 -3.29 -17.79 5.91
N ASP A 62 -4.50 -18.37 5.83
CA ASP A 62 -5.02 -19.06 4.63
C ASP A 62 -5.53 -18.07 3.58
N THR A 63 -6.04 -16.92 4.03
CA THR A 63 -6.56 -15.86 3.17
C THR A 63 -5.83 -14.54 3.47
N VAL A 64 -5.43 -13.82 2.41
CA VAL A 64 -4.78 -12.52 2.50
C VAL A 64 -5.64 -11.47 1.77
N VAL A 65 -6.15 -10.49 2.50
CA VAL A 65 -6.90 -9.37 1.90
C VAL A 65 -5.94 -8.22 1.61
N ILE A 66 -5.95 -7.71 0.38
CA ILE A 66 -5.05 -6.65 -0.07
C ILE A 66 -5.86 -5.54 -0.71
N THR A 67 -5.72 -4.33 -0.18
CA THR A 67 -6.35 -3.14 -0.73
C THR A 67 -5.34 -2.32 -1.53
N LEU A 68 -5.59 -2.19 -2.82
CA LEU A 68 -4.80 -1.40 -3.77
C LEU A 68 -5.06 0.09 -3.54
N GLY A 69 -4.01 0.83 -3.22
CA GLY A 69 -4.09 2.24 -2.86
C GLY A 69 -4.01 3.17 -4.06
N LEU A 70 -2.79 3.38 -4.55
CA LEU A 70 -2.41 4.40 -5.53
C LEU A 70 -1.31 3.86 -6.45
N ILE A 71 -1.14 4.49 -7.61
CA ILE A 71 -0.04 4.18 -8.56
C ILE A 71 1.15 5.13 -8.47
N GLU A 72 1.03 6.18 -7.64
CA GLU A 72 2.08 7.18 -7.44
C GLU A 72 2.93 6.80 -6.21
N ALA A 73 4.24 6.73 -6.38
CA ALA A 73 5.19 6.43 -5.32
C ALA A 73 6.53 7.13 -5.55
N TRP A 74 7.33 7.26 -4.49
CA TRP A 74 8.73 7.67 -4.61
C TRP A 74 9.63 6.44 -4.54
N TYR A 75 10.70 6.44 -5.33
CA TYR A 75 11.70 5.37 -5.37
C TYR A 75 13.06 5.91 -4.95
N ASP A 76 13.74 5.23 -4.02
CA ASP A 76 15.11 5.52 -3.59
C ASP A 76 16.08 4.61 -4.34
N HIS A 77 16.78 5.17 -5.34
CA HIS A 77 17.76 4.43 -6.18
C HIS A 77 18.95 3.90 -5.40
N GLU A 78 19.33 4.56 -4.30
CA GLU A 78 20.47 4.12 -3.48
C GLU A 78 20.12 2.87 -2.65
N HIS A 79 18.89 2.80 -2.17
CA HIS A 79 18.41 1.68 -1.36
C HIS A 79 17.63 0.61 -2.17
N GLY A 80 17.26 0.92 -3.41
CA GLY A 80 16.47 0.07 -4.29
C GLY A 80 15.06 -0.21 -3.78
N VAL A 81 14.39 0.78 -3.18
CA VAL A 81 13.07 0.59 -2.54
C VAL A 81 12.08 1.71 -2.89
N TYR A 82 10.81 1.33 -3.05
CA TYR A 82 9.67 2.24 -3.01
C TYR A 82 9.41 2.71 -1.58
N LEU A 83 9.06 3.99 -1.47
CA LEU A 83 8.78 4.68 -0.21
C LEU A 83 7.27 4.86 -0.04
N ASN A 84 6.81 4.72 1.20
CA ASN A 84 5.41 4.94 1.56
C ASN A 84 5.13 6.41 1.89
N GLU A 85 6.18 7.20 2.14
CA GLU A 85 6.11 8.63 2.38
C GLU A 85 7.09 9.34 1.45
N VAL A 86 6.74 10.57 1.07
CA VAL A 86 7.64 11.45 0.32
C VAL A 86 8.91 11.66 1.13
N PRO A 87 10.13 11.54 0.54
CA PRO A 87 11.35 11.84 1.26
C PRO A 87 11.30 13.27 1.82
N PRO A 88 11.96 13.54 2.96
CA PRO A 88 11.96 14.87 3.56
C PRO A 88 12.44 15.92 2.54
N ARG A 89 11.74 17.05 2.42
CA ARG A 89 12.04 18.07 1.40
C ARG A 89 13.51 18.53 1.38
N PRO A 90 14.17 18.82 2.52
CA PRO A 90 15.59 19.17 2.52
C PRO A 90 16.48 18.05 1.98
N LEU A 91 16.06 16.79 2.13
CA LEU A 91 16.73 15.64 1.55
C LEU A 91 16.50 15.56 0.03
N LEU A 92 15.28 15.75 -0.45
CA LEU A 92 14.98 15.83 -1.88
C LEU A 92 15.83 16.89 -2.59
N GLU A 93 15.94 18.08 -2.00
CA GLU A 93 16.66 19.22 -2.59
C GLU A 93 18.17 18.98 -2.73
N ARG A 94 18.78 18.19 -1.82
CA ARG A 94 20.23 17.90 -1.82
C ARG A 94 20.62 16.58 -2.50
N ALA A 95 19.68 15.65 -2.67
CA ALA A 95 19.98 14.27 -3.05
C ALA A 95 20.08 14.02 -4.57
N GLY A 96 20.06 15.07 -5.39
CA GLY A 96 20.25 14.98 -6.84
C GLY A 96 19.27 14.00 -7.49
N LYS A 97 19.80 12.92 -8.10
CA LYS A 97 19.01 11.88 -8.80
C LYS A 97 18.65 10.65 -7.94
N ARG A 98 18.90 10.70 -6.63
CA ARG A 98 18.63 9.55 -5.74
C ARG A 98 17.15 9.20 -5.67
N PHE A 99 16.28 10.20 -5.62
CA PHE A 99 14.84 10.01 -5.47
C PHE A 99 14.12 10.26 -6.79
N GLU A 100 13.31 9.29 -7.19
CA GLU A 100 12.49 9.37 -8.40
C GLU A 100 11.02 9.31 -8.02
N PHE A 101 10.24 10.27 -8.51
CA PHE A 101 8.79 10.14 -8.53
C PHE A 101 8.41 9.16 -9.64
N ARG A 102 7.76 8.05 -9.27
CA ARG A 102 7.25 7.05 -10.21
C ARG A 102 5.73 7.06 -10.19
N ARG A 103 5.15 7.23 -11.38
CA ARG A 103 3.73 6.97 -11.64
C ARG A 103 3.64 5.69 -12.44
N MET A 104 3.32 4.60 -11.76
CA MET A 104 3.33 3.27 -12.36
C MET A 104 2.27 3.15 -13.45
N ASP A 105 2.62 2.52 -14.56
CA ASP A 105 1.65 2.16 -15.59
C ASP A 105 0.94 0.83 -15.31
N LEU A 106 0.06 0.43 -16.24
CA LEU A 106 -0.71 -0.80 -16.14
C LEU A 106 0.21 -2.04 -16.06
N GLY A 107 1.26 -2.09 -16.87
CA GLY A 107 2.18 -3.22 -16.95
C GLY A 107 3.05 -3.34 -15.70
N GLU A 108 3.56 -2.21 -15.20
CA GLU A 108 4.30 -2.16 -13.93
C GLU A 108 3.43 -2.62 -12.75
N CYS A 109 2.18 -2.13 -12.66
CA CYS A 109 1.24 -2.56 -11.62
C CYS A 109 0.90 -4.06 -11.74
N ARG A 110 0.72 -4.57 -12.95
CA ARG A 110 0.46 -5.99 -13.21
C ARG A 110 1.63 -6.86 -12.77
N SER A 111 2.87 -6.53 -13.18
CA SER A 111 4.08 -7.26 -12.79
C SER A 111 4.21 -7.35 -11.27
N LEU A 112 4.01 -6.22 -10.57
CA LEU A 112 4.12 -6.19 -9.11
C LEU A 112 3.06 -7.06 -8.42
N LEU A 113 1.84 -7.14 -8.95
CA LEU A 113 0.81 -8.02 -8.40
C LEU A 113 1.08 -9.49 -8.70
N ASP A 114 1.55 -9.83 -9.91
CA ASP A 114 1.92 -11.21 -10.24
C ASP A 114 3.08 -11.70 -9.36
N GLU A 115 4.13 -10.89 -9.18
CA GLU A 115 5.24 -11.18 -8.26
C GLU A 115 4.77 -11.37 -6.82
N MET A 116 3.80 -10.56 -6.39
CA MET A 116 3.22 -10.63 -5.05
C MET A 116 2.41 -11.91 -4.85
N ILE A 117 1.63 -12.31 -5.84
CA ILE A 117 0.85 -13.55 -5.81
C ILE A 117 1.80 -14.73 -5.73
N VAL A 118 2.83 -14.78 -6.60
CA VAL A 118 3.86 -15.82 -6.56
C VAL A 118 4.51 -15.89 -5.18
N ALA A 119 4.90 -14.76 -4.59
CA ALA A 119 5.49 -14.73 -3.25
C ALA A 119 4.52 -15.24 -2.17
N LEU A 120 3.23 -14.89 -2.28
CA LEU A 120 2.18 -15.34 -1.36
C LEU A 120 1.76 -16.80 -1.59
N THR A 121 2.06 -17.42 -2.71
CA THR A 121 1.68 -18.82 -2.95
C THR A 121 2.89 -19.77 -3.02
N ALA A 122 4.11 -19.24 -2.87
CA ALA A 122 5.35 -20.01 -3.04
C ALA A 122 5.49 -21.20 -2.07
N THR A 123 5.01 -21.05 -0.82
CA THR A 123 5.21 -22.06 0.22
C THR A 123 3.95 -22.87 0.54
N ARG A 124 2.77 -22.35 0.20
CA ARG A 124 1.48 -23.02 0.43
C ARG A 124 0.40 -22.41 -0.44
N LYS A 125 -0.69 -23.16 -0.64
CA LYS A 125 -1.92 -22.62 -1.20
C LYS A 125 -2.48 -21.57 -0.25
N ARG A 126 -2.82 -20.40 -0.79
CA ARG A 126 -3.49 -19.28 -0.10
C ARG A 126 -4.58 -18.73 -1.02
N HIS A 127 -5.62 -18.16 -0.43
CA HIS A 127 -6.59 -17.34 -1.13
C HIS A 127 -6.20 -15.86 -0.98
N ILE A 128 -6.39 -15.07 -2.02
CA ILE A 128 -6.07 -13.65 -2.04
C ILE A 128 -7.34 -12.90 -2.42
N VAL A 129 -7.76 -11.93 -1.60
CA VAL A 129 -8.88 -11.05 -1.93
C VAL A 129 -8.35 -9.66 -2.21
N LEU A 130 -8.43 -9.23 -3.46
CA LEU A 130 -8.08 -7.88 -3.88
C LEU A 130 -9.26 -6.94 -3.70
N THR A 131 -8.96 -5.70 -3.33
CA THR A 131 -9.91 -4.59 -3.30
C THR A 131 -9.21 -3.33 -3.82
N VAL A 132 -9.94 -2.37 -4.38
CA VAL A 132 -9.40 -1.01 -4.63
C VAL A 132 -9.84 -0.10 -3.48
N SER A 133 -8.96 0.77 -3.00
CA SER A 133 -9.31 1.72 -1.94
C SER A 133 -10.16 2.87 -2.51
N PRO A 134 -11.28 3.24 -1.90
CA PRO A 134 -12.04 4.44 -2.27
C PRO A 134 -11.44 5.74 -1.72
N VAL A 135 -10.43 5.67 -0.84
CA VAL A 135 -9.78 6.85 -0.28
C VAL A 135 -9.11 7.63 -1.42
N PRO A 136 -9.46 8.92 -1.61
CA PRO A 136 -8.93 9.72 -2.70
C PRO A 136 -7.47 10.12 -2.47
N LEU A 137 -6.71 10.22 -3.57
CA LEU A 137 -5.41 10.88 -3.59
C LEU A 137 -5.55 12.34 -3.14
N GLN A 138 -4.78 12.73 -2.12
CA GLN A 138 -4.81 14.11 -1.60
C GLN A 138 -3.89 15.06 -2.37
N VAL A 139 -2.74 14.57 -2.81
CA VAL A 139 -1.71 15.34 -3.51
C VAL A 139 -1.14 14.48 -4.64
N THR A 140 -0.96 15.06 -5.83
CA THR A 140 -0.24 14.42 -6.94
C THR A 140 1.06 15.14 -7.22
N PHE A 141 2.10 14.38 -7.55
CA PHE A 141 3.38 14.92 -8.05
C PHE A 141 3.50 14.79 -9.57
N SER A 142 2.49 14.23 -10.24
CA SER A 142 2.44 14.13 -11.71
C SER A 142 2.06 15.44 -12.40
N GLY A 143 1.75 16.49 -11.62
CA GLY A 143 1.20 17.75 -12.10
C GLY A 143 -0.29 17.66 -12.42
N GLY A 144 -0.91 18.81 -12.68
CA GLY A 144 -2.34 18.88 -13.00
C GLY A 144 -3.25 18.72 -11.77
N ASP A 145 -4.44 18.19 -12.01
CA ASP A 145 -5.51 18.09 -11.02
C ASP A 145 -5.50 16.74 -10.27
N ALA A 146 -5.53 16.80 -8.93
CA ALA A 146 -5.45 15.62 -8.07
C ALA A 146 -6.68 14.70 -8.22
N VAL A 147 -7.86 15.25 -8.53
CA VAL A 147 -9.08 14.44 -8.73
C VAL A 147 -8.95 13.60 -10.01
N THR A 148 -8.44 14.19 -11.08
CA THR A 148 -8.20 13.50 -12.36
C THR A 148 -7.07 12.48 -12.25
N ALA A 149 -5.98 12.82 -11.54
CA ALA A 149 -4.89 11.89 -11.25
C ALA A 149 -5.39 10.70 -10.41
N ASN A 150 -6.23 10.95 -9.40
CA ASN A 150 -6.87 9.90 -8.61
C ASN A 150 -7.73 8.98 -9.49
N ALA A 151 -8.59 9.54 -10.33
CA ALA A 151 -9.46 8.76 -11.21
C ALA A 151 -8.65 7.82 -12.12
N TYR A 152 -7.57 8.33 -12.73
CA TYR A 152 -6.65 7.51 -13.51
C TYR A 152 -5.98 6.41 -12.69
N SER A 153 -5.51 6.73 -11.47
CA SER A 153 -4.90 5.76 -10.56
C SER A 153 -5.86 4.61 -10.23
N LYS A 154 -7.12 4.92 -9.88
CA LYS A 154 -8.11 3.89 -9.53
C LYS A 154 -8.52 3.07 -10.74
N ALA A 155 -8.63 3.69 -11.92
CA ALA A 155 -8.95 2.99 -13.16
C ALA A 155 -7.88 1.95 -13.51
N ILE A 156 -6.58 2.31 -13.45
CA ILE A 156 -5.49 1.34 -13.66
C ILE A 156 -5.59 0.19 -12.66
N LEU A 157 -5.64 0.50 -11.36
CA LEU A 157 -5.66 -0.54 -10.32
C LEU A 157 -6.87 -1.47 -10.45
N ARG A 158 -8.03 -0.94 -10.87
CA ARG A 158 -9.22 -1.74 -11.09
C ARG A 158 -9.09 -2.68 -12.29
N VAL A 159 -8.50 -2.21 -13.39
CA VAL A 159 -8.21 -3.05 -14.56
C VAL A 159 -7.22 -4.15 -14.20
N VAL A 160 -6.12 -3.83 -13.51
CA VAL A 160 -5.15 -4.86 -13.11
C VAL A 160 -5.79 -5.88 -12.17
N ALA A 161 -6.57 -5.44 -11.18
CA ALA A 161 -7.26 -6.34 -10.26
C ALA A 161 -8.22 -7.30 -11.00
N GLU A 162 -8.94 -6.82 -12.02
CA GLU A 162 -9.79 -7.67 -12.88
C GLU A 162 -8.96 -8.75 -13.57
N GLN A 163 -7.92 -8.34 -14.28
CA GLN A 163 -7.12 -9.26 -15.09
C GLN A 163 -6.43 -10.31 -14.22
N VAL A 164 -5.92 -9.89 -13.07
CA VAL A 164 -5.27 -10.79 -12.12
C VAL A 164 -6.27 -11.79 -11.52
N ALA A 165 -7.48 -11.35 -11.15
CA ALA A 165 -8.51 -12.27 -10.65
C ALA A 165 -8.98 -13.27 -11.72
N GLN A 166 -9.01 -12.88 -12.99
CA GLN A 166 -9.34 -13.77 -14.11
C GLN A 166 -8.23 -14.78 -14.42
N ASP A 167 -6.97 -14.38 -14.26
CA ASP A 167 -5.81 -15.19 -14.64
C ASP A 167 -5.33 -16.13 -13.51
N HIS A 168 -5.74 -15.89 -12.26
CA HIS A 168 -5.29 -16.65 -11.10
C HIS A 168 -6.46 -17.15 -10.25
N ASP A 169 -6.73 -18.46 -10.28
CA ASP A 169 -7.83 -19.11 -9.53
C ASP A 169 -7.81 -18.87 -8.01
N CYS A 170 -6.65 -18.53 -7.44
CA CYS A 170 -6.51 -18.26 -6.02
C CYS A 170 -6.81 -16.80 -5.64
N VAL A 171 -7.14 -15.95 -6.60
CA VAL A 171 -7.39 -14.53 -6.42
C VAL A 171 -8.86 -14.22 -6.71
N ASP A 172 -9.50 -13.50 -5.80
CA ASP A 172 -10.82 -12.93 -6.01
C ASP A 172 -10.78 -11.40 -5.85
N TYR A 173 -11.76 -10.70 -6.41
CA TYR A 173 -11.92 -9.25 -6.29
C TYR A 173 -13.21 -8.90 -5.57
N PHE A 174 -13.09 -8.26 -4.40
CA PHE A 174 -14.24 -7.73 -3.68
C PHE A 174 -14.49 -6.24 -4.02
N PRO A 175 -15.70 -5.86 -4.48
CA PRO A 175 -15.96 -4.54 -5.06
C PRO A 175 -16.23 -3.43 -4.03
N SER A 176 -15.37 -3.29 -3.01
CA SER A 176 -15.53 -2.28 -1.95
C SER A 176 -15.42 -0.84 -2.49
N TYR A 177 -14.56 -0.62 -3.50
CA TYR A 177 -14.42 0.66 -4.21
C TYR A 177 -15.72 1.08 -4.87
N GLU A 178 -16.30 0.20 -5.67
CA GLU A 178 -17.50 0.45 -6.45
C GLU A 178 -18.71 0.71 -5.56
N ILE A 179 -18.85 -0.05 -4.47
CA ILE A 179 -19.92 0.16 -3.48
C ILE A 179 -19.85 1.60 -2.92
N VAL A 180 -18.66 2.07 -2.56
CA VAL A 180 -18.46 3.41 -1.99
C VAL A 180 -18.66 4.50 -3.05
N ILE A 181 -18.06 4.37 -4.23
CA ILE A 181 -18.16 5.40 -5.27
C ILE A 181 -19.59 5.53 -5.81
N THR A 182 -20.33 4.43 -5.94
CA THR A 182 -21.74 4.45 -6.37
C THR A 182 -22.64 5.18 -5.37
N ALA A 183 -22.31 5.15 -4.08
CA ALA A 183 -23.01 5.93 -3.05
C ALA A 183 -22.67 7.44 -3.07
N GLY A 184 -21.63 7.83 -3.82
CA GLY A 184 -21.19 9.22 -3.99
C GLY A 184 -20.70 9.87 -2.68
N LEU A 185 -20.77 11.21 -2.61
CA LEU A 185 -20.28 11.97 -1.44
C LEU A 185 -20.94 11.59 -0.12
N ARG A 186 -22.14 10.99 -0.15
CA ARG A 186 -22.83 10.48 1.07
C ARG A 186 -22.04 9.37 1.75
N ALA A 187 -21.15 8.70 1.01
CA ALA A 187 -20.31 7.65 1.54
C ALA A 187 -19.20 8.17 2.48
N PHE A 188 -18.82 9.43 2.33
CA PHE A 188 -17.69 10.04 3.02
C PHE A 188 -18.14 10.89 4.22
N GLY A 189 -17.24 11.01 5.20
CA GLY A 189 -17.37 11.89 6.35
C GLY A 189 -17.27 13.37 5.96
N GLU A 190 -17.14 14.23 6.97
CA GLU A 190 -17.08 15.69 6.77
C GLU A 190 -15.82 16.14 6.00
N ASP A 191 -14.75 15.35 6.06
CA ASP A 191 -13.51 15.63 5.35
C ASP A 191 -13.54 15.24 3.86
N ASN A 192 -14.61 14.58 3.40
CA ASN A 192 -14.73 14.03 2.04
C ASN A 192 -13.59 13.07 1.63
N VAL A 193 -12.86 12.51 2.60
CA VAL A 193 -11.73 11.60 2.39
C VAL A 193 -12.00 10.23 3.01
N HIS A 194 -12.44 10.21 4.27
CA HIS A 194 -12.68 8.96 4.99
C HIS A 194 -14.12 8.48 4.80
N VAL A 195 -14.28 7.19 4.50
CA VAL A 195 -15.60 6.55 4.42
C VAL A 195 -16.24 6.55 5.80
N ARG A 196 -17.54 6.85 5.88
CA ARG A 196 -18.28 6.85 7.15
C ARG A 196 -18.19 5.48 7.82
N PRO A 197 -17.93 5.40 9.14
CA PRO A 197 -17.82 4.12 9.85
C PRO A 197 -19.01 3.19 9.62
N ALA A 198 -20.24 3.71 9.63
CA ALA A 198 -21.45 2.92 9.38
C ALA A 198 -21.48 2.25 7.98
N ILE A 199 -20.85 2.88 6.99
CA ILE A 199 -20.76 2.32 5.63
C ILE A 199 -19.66 1.28 5.57
N VAL A 200 -18.51 1.52 6.22
CA VAL A 200 -17.47 0.51 6.38
C VAL A 200 -18.03 -0.76 7.03
N SER A 201 -18.77 -0.62 8.14
CA SER A 201 -19.38 -1.77 8.82
C SER A 201 -20.33 -2.56 7.91
N ARG A 202 -21.13 -1.89 7.07
CA ARG A 202 -22.01 -2.56 6.10
C ARG A 202 -21.25 -3.30 5.01
N ILE A 203 -20.18 -2.70 4.49
CA ILE A 203 -19.33 -3.30 3.46
C ILE A 203 -18.61 -4.53 4.04
N VAL A 204 -18.05 -4.42 5.25
CA VAL A 204 -17.39 -5.55 5.92
C VAL A 204 -18.40 -6.66 6.20
N ALA A 205 -19.58 -6.35 6.74
CA ALA A 205 -20.61 -7.37 6.96
C ALA A 205 -21.01 -8.08 5.67
N HIS A 206 -21.13 -7.34 4.56
CA HIS A 206 -21.41 -7.90 3.25
C HIS A 206 -20.26 -8.79 2.73
N MET A 207 -19.00 -8.39 2.93
CA MET A 207 -17.84 -9.22 2.61
C MET A 207 -17.88 -10.53 3.41
N LEU A 208 -18.02 -10.43 4.74
CA LEU A 208 -18.02 -11.61 5.61
C LEU A 208 -19.15 -12.58 5.25
N SER A 209 -20.34 -12.10 4.89
CA SER A 209 -21.45 -12.97 4.49
C SER A 209 -21.26 -13.71 3.17
N HIS A 210 -20.25 -13.34 2.36
CA HIS A 210 -19.93 -14.00 1.09
C HIS A 210 -18.66 -14.84 1.15
N TYR A 211 -17.73 -14.51 2.06
CA TYR A 211 -16.43 -15.18 2.16
C TYR A 211 -16.28 -16.08 3.38
N LEU A 212 -17.14 -15.94 4.39
CA LEU A 212 -17.16 -16.85 5.55
C LEU A 212 -18.44 -17.68 5.49
N GLU A 213 -18.29 -18.98 5.67
CA GLU A 213 -19.40 -19.86 6.06
C GLU A 213 -19.77 -19.58 7.53
N ASP A 214 -21.02 -19.89 7.91
CA ASP A 214 -21.54 -19.73 9.28
C ASP A 214 -20.79 -20.58 10.33
#